data_AF-G5R7W7-F1
#
_entry.id   AF-G5R7W7-F1
#
_cell.length_a   1.000
_cell.length_b   1.000
_cell.length_c   1.000
_cell.angle_alpha   90.00
_cell.angle_beta   90.00
_cell.angle_gamma   90.00
#
_symmetry.space_group_name_H-M   'P 1'
#
loop_
_entity.id
_entity.type
_entity.pdbx_description
1 polymer ?
#
loop_
_entity_poly.entity_id
_entity_poly.type
_entity_poly.pdbx_seq_one_letter_code
_entity_poly.pdbx_strand_id
1 'polypeptide(L)'
;MANIYWSCSVPVRASIEPLLWENTFFGVNSGIVRIDASAPELTPEALQAWQRVQVKVPAENIAWLSALQSLGFSLVEGEVDFALPVKGHRDQHGAEIAHLKDIPALRQLAGEAFTQSRFRAPWYAPDASARFYAQWIENAIRGTFDHQCLVLRTETGAIRGYVSLRELNDTDARIG
;
A
#
# COMPACT_ATOMS: atom_id res chain seq x y z
N MET A 1 -4.72 -19.54 -44.50
CA MET A 1 -5.67 -18.61 -43.87
C MET A 1 -4.97 -18.03 -42.65
N ALA A 2 -4.45 -16.82 -42.76
CA ALA A 2 -3.83 -16.12 -41.64
C ALA A 2 -4.95 -15.44 -40.84
N ASN A 3 -5.13 -15.87 -39.59
CA ASN A 3 -6.05 -15.21 -38.65
C ASN A 3 -5.40 -13.89 -38.23
N ILE A 4 -5.84 -12.79 -38.84
CA ILE A 4 -5.49 -11.44 -38.39
C ILE A 4 -6.36 -11.17 -37.16
N TYR A 5 -5.88 -11.55 -35.99
CA TYR A 5 -6.43 -11.02 -34.74
C TYR A 5 -6.05 -9.55 -34.66
N TRP A 6 -6.97 -8.67 -35.01
CA TRP A 6 -6.89 -7.27 -34.65
C TRP A 6 -7.01 -7.16 -33.14
N SER A 7 -5.90 -7.23 -32.41
CA SER A 7 -5.88 -6.74 -31.03
C SER A 7 -6.01 -5.22 -31.12
N CYS A 8 -7.25 -4.73 -31.09
CA CYS A 8 -7.50 -3.33 -30.83
C CYS A 8 -7.03 -3.06 -29.39
N SER A 9 -5.74 -2.76 -29.23
CA SER A 9 -5.19 -2.37 -27.94
C SER A 9 -5.81 -1.02 -27.61
N VAL A 10 -6.69 -1.00 -26.61
CA VAL A 10 -7.27 0.26 -26.14
C VAL A 10 -6.14 1.03 -25.46
N PRO A 11 -5.75 2.22 -25.96
CA PRO A 11 -4.66 2.98 -25.35
C PRO A 11 -5.06 3.41 -23.95
N VAL A 12 -4.18 3.16 -22.97
CA VAL A 12 -4.34 3.69 -21.62
C VAL A 12 -3.83 5.13 -21.62
N ARG A 13 -4.67 6.06 -21.16
CA ARG A 13 -4.31 7.46 -21.00
C ARG A 13 -4.07 7.73 -19.52
N ALA A 14 -2.91 8.31 -19.20
CA ALA A 14 -2.49 8.49 -17.82
C ALA A 14 -1.40 9.54 -17.65
N SER A 15 -1.31 10.10 -16.45
CA SER A 15 -0.11 10.80 -15.97
C SER A 15 0.76 9.86 -15.13
N ILE A 16 2.04 10.19 -14.99
CA ILE A 16 2.93 9.52 -14.03
C ILE A 16 3.37 10.55 -13.00
N GLU A 17 2.99 10.32 -11.75
CA GLU A 17 3.32 11.18 -10.61
C GLU A 17 4.48 10.58 -9.82
N PRO A 18 5.47 11.38 -9.37
CA PRO A 18 6.56 10.86 -8.56
C PRO A 18 6.06 10.42 -7.18
N LEU A 19 6.48 9.23 -6.75
CA LEU A 19 6.21 8.74 -5.39
C LEU A 19 7.25 9.30 -4.42
N LEU A 20 7.24 10.63 -4.20
CA LEU A 20 8.32 11.35 -3.49
C LEU A 20 8.69 10.72 -2.15
N TRP A 21 7.70 10.37 -1.32
CA TRP A 21 7.96 9.73 -0.03
C TRP A 21 8.62 8.35 -0.19
N GLU A 22 8.09 7.49 -1.07
CA GLU A 22 8.70 6.17 -1.33
C GLU A 22 10.09 6.30 -1.94
N ASN A 23 10.30 7.30 -2.80
CA ASN A 23 11.58 7.56 -3.44
C ASN A 23 12.65 7.93 -2.40
N THR A 24 12.32 8.83 -1.47
CA THR A 24 13.20 9.16 -0.35
C THR A 24 13.41 7.97 0.58
N PHE A 25 12.35 7.22 0.90
CA PHE A 25 12.43 6.13 1.87
C PHE A 25 13.21 4.91 1.36
N PHE A 26 12.98 4.51 0.11
CA PHE A 26 13.62 3.34 -0.51
C PHE A 26 14.87 3.68 -1.31
N GLY A 27 15.12 4.96 -1.63
CA GLY A 27 16.24 5.36 -2.49
C GLY A 27 16.05 4.92 -3.95
N VAL A 28 14.80 4.88 -4.43
CA VAL A 28 14.44 4.43 -5.78
C VAL A 28 13.78 5.59 -6.53
N ASN A 29 14.06 5.76 -7.82
CA ASN A 29 13.30 6.69 -8.64
C ASN A 29 12.01 6.03 -9.15
N SER A 30 10.91 6.16 -8.40
CA SER A 30 9.64 5.55 -8.73
C SER A 30 8.50 6.55 -8.95
N GLY A 31 7.55 6.14 -9.80
CA GLY A 31 6.34 6.89 -10.11
C GLY A 31 5.09 6.01 -10.05
N ILE A 32 3.93 6.64 -9.96
CA ILE A 32 2.62 5.99 -10.01
C ILE A 32 1.82 6.49 -11.21
N VAL A 33 1.28 5.55 -11.99
CA VAL A 33 0.36 5.85 -13.08
C VAL A 33 -0.99 6.24 -12.49
N ARG A 34 -1.50 7.41 -12.89
CA ARG A 34 -2.87 7.85 -12.65
C ARG A 34 -3.63 7.82 -13.97
N ILE A 35 -4.46 6.80 -14.14
CA ILE A 35 -5.27 6.63 -15.35
C ILE A 35 -6.33 7.74 -15.37
N ASP A 36 -6.34 8.51 -16.46
CA ASP A 36 -7.24 9.62 -16.70
C ASP A 36 -7.44 9.76 -18.20
N ALA A 37 -8.70 9.74 -18.65
CA ALA A 37 -9.06 9.84 -20.07
C ALA A 37 -8.57 11.15 -20.72
N SER A 38 -8.39 12.21 -19.93
CA SER A 38 -7.89 13.51 -20.39
C SER A 38 -6.37 13.60 -20.48
N ALA A 39 -5.64 12.71 -19.80
CA ALA A 39 -4.18 12.69 -19.79
C ALA A 39 -3.61 12.21 -21.14
N PRO A 40 -2.30 12.38 -21.42
CA PRO A 40 -1.65 11.80 -22.60
C PRO A 40 -1.75 10.27 -22.62
N GLU A 41 -1.51 9.69 -23.80
CA GLU A 41 -1.34 8.23 -23.90
C GLU A 41 -0.10 7.78 -23.13
N LEU A 42 -0.24 6.69 -22.38
CA LEU A 42 0.86 6.07 -21.64
C LEU A 42 1.70 5.25 -22.62
N THR A 43 2.91 5.73 -22.91
CA THR A 43 3.82 5.07 -23.86
C THR A 43 5.01 4.41 -23.15
N PRO A 44 5.68 3.42 -23.79
CA PRO A 44 6.90 2.85 -23.27
C PRO A 44 7.99 3.89 -22.97
N GLU A 45 8.11 4.94 -23.79
CA GLU A 45 9.11 6.00 -23.63
C GLU A 45 8.88 6.80 -22.34
N ALA A 46 7.61 7.07 -21.99
CA ALA A 46 7.26 7.75 -20.75
C ALA A 46 7.64 6.93 -19.50
N LEU A 47 7.67 5.60 -19.61
CA LEU A 47 8.03 4.68 -18.52
C LEU A 47 9.55 4.59 -18.31
N GLN A 48 10.36 4.80 -19.36
CA GLN A 48 11.83 4.65 -19.31
C GLN A 48 12.53 5.63 -18.36
N ALA A 49 11.88 6.76 -18.03
CA ALA A 49 12.43 7.74 -17.08
C ALA A 49 12.45 7.24 -15.62
N TRP A 50 11.82 6.11 -15.32
CA TRP A 50 11.60 5.62 -13.96
C TRP A 50 12.28 4.27 -13.76
N GLN A 51 12.87 4.06 -12.58
CA GLN A 51 13.38 2.74 -12.19
C GLN A 51 12.24 1.78 -11.87
N ARG A 52 11.10 2.32 -11.40
CA ARG A 52 9.90 1.56 -11.12
C ARG A 52 8.66 2.41 -11.34
N VAL A 53 7.66 1.81 -11.98
CA VAL A 53 6.35 2.43 -12.17
C VAL A 53 5.30 1.53 -11.55
N GLN A 54 4.43 2.11 -10.73
CA GLN A 54 3.32 1.43 -10.07
C GLN A 54 2.00 1.82 -10.72
N VAL A 55 1.02 0.94 -10.65
CA VAL A 55 -0.36 1.24 -11.03
C VAL A 55 -1.29 0.34 -10.21
N LYS A 56 -2.41 0.90 -9.74
CA LYS A 56 -3.49 0.17 -9.10
C LYS A 56 -4.73 0.33 -9.97
N VAL A 57 -5.36 -0.78 -10.34
CA VAL A 57 -6.57 -0.79 -11.17
C VAL A 57 -7.67 -1.63 -10.52
N PRO A 58 -8.95 -1.32 -10.77
CA PRO A 58 -10.05 -2.20 -10.39
C PRO A 58 -9.91 -3.58 -11.04
N ALA A 59 -10.16 -4.64 -10.28
CA ALA A 59 -9.96 -6.02 -10.73
C ALA A 59 -10.88 -6.42 -11.89
N GLU A 60 -12.05 -5.78 -11.97
CA GLU A 60 -13.04 -5.95 -13.03
C GLU A 60 -12.64 -5.31 -14.36
N ASN A 61 -11.66 -4.39 -14.37
CA ASN A 61 -11.25 -3.68 -15.58
C ASN A 61 -10.17 -4.46 -16.34
N ILE A 62 -10.59 -5.53 -17.01
CA ILE A 62 -9.72 -6.40 -17.79
C ILE A 62 -9.06 -5.66 -18.96
N ALA A 63 -9.72 -4.65 -19.54
CA ALA A 63 -9.15 -3.87 -20.63
C ALA A 63 -7.90 -3.10 -20.19
N TRP A 64 -7.94 -2.45 -19.02
CA TRP A 64 -6.76 -1.79 -18.45
C TRP A 64 -5.68 -2.79 -18.09
N LEU A 65 -6.03 -3.94 -17.51
CA LEU A 65 -5.06 -4.99 -17.19
C LEU A 65 -4.30 -5.46 -18.44
N SER A 66 -5.02 -5.78 -19.53
CA SER A 66 -4.39 -6.21 -20.78
C SER A 66 -3.53 -5.12 -21.42
N ALA A 67 -3.99 -3.86 -21.41
CA ALA A 67 -3.22 -2.76 -21.96
C ALA A 67 -1.93 -2.49 -21.14
N LEU A 68 -2.01 -2.51 -19.81
CA LEU A 68 -0.83 -2.37 -18.93
C LEU A 68 0.15 -3.54 -19.09
N GLN A 69 -0.35 -4.77 -19.23
CA GLN A 69 0.50 -5.93 -19.52
C GLN A 69 1.23 -5.79 -20.86
N SER A 70 0.58 -5.22 -21.88
CA SER A 70 1.22 -4.94 -23.17
C SER A 70 2.34 -3.90 -23.06
N LEU A 71 2.29 -3.03 -22.05
CA LEU A 71 3.34 -2.07 -21.68
C LEU A 71 4.40 -2.67 -20.74
N GLY A 72 4.32 -3.97 -20.43
CA GLY A 72 5.30 -4.67 -19.60
C GLY A 72 5.01 -4.66 -18.09
N PHE A 73 3.85 -4.15 -17.65
CA PHE A 73 3.47 -4.27 -16.23
C PHE A 73 3.19 -5.72 -15.86
N SER A 74 3.52 -6.07 -14.62
CA SER A 74 3.34 -7.39 -14.05
C SER A 74 2.60 -7.31 -12.73
N LEU A 75 1.78 -8.32 -12.43
CA LEU A 75 1.02 -8.38 -11.19
C LEU A 75 1.98 -8.50 -9.98
N VAL A 76 1.79 -7.62 -8.99
CA VAL A 76 2.50 -7.69 -7.71
C VAL A 76 1.66 -8.48 -6.69
N GLU A 77 0.42 -8.03 -6.49
CA GLU A 77 -0.59 -8.62 -5.61
C GLU A 77 -1.99 -8.10 -5.97
N GLY A 78 -3.03 -8.70 -5.40
CA GLY A 78 -4.39 -8.16 -5.40
C GLY A 78 -4.76 -7.63 -4.02
N GLU A 79 -5.63 -6.63 -3.96
CA GLU A 79 -6.12 -6.03 -2.72
C GLU A 79 -7.65 -6.12 -2.69
N VAL A 80 -8.22 -6.40 -1.52
CA VAL A 80 -9.66 -6.33 -1.27
C VAL A 80 -9.89 -5.36 -0.13
N ASP A 81 -10.74 -4.35 -0.36
CA ASP A 81 -11.14 -3.39 0.65
C ASP A 81 -12.50 -3.78 1.24
N PHE A 82 -12.57 -3.89 2.57
CA PHE A 82 -13.81 -4.23 3.29
C PHE A 82 -14.27 -3.06 4.15
N ALA A 83 -15.58 -2.89 4.26
CA ALA A 83 -16.19 -1.93 5.16
C ALA A 83 -17.14 -2.64 6.12
N LEU A 84 -17.07 -2.28 7.41
CA LEU A 84 -17.98 -2.79 8.44
C LEU A 84 -18.73 -1.61 9.09
N PRO A 85 -20.05 -1.71 9.29
CA PRO A 85 -20.79 -0.69 10.01
C PRO A 85 -20.39 -0.68 11.47
N VAL A 86 -19.98 0.47 11.99
CA VAL A 86 -19.64 0.65 13.40
C VAL A 86 -20.93 0.74 14.21
N LYS A 87 -21.20 -0.30 15.01
CA LYS A 87 -22.32 -0.31 15.98
C LYS A 87 -21.78 0.02 17.37
N GLY A 88 -22.62 0.60 18.22
CA GLY A 88 -22.24 0.91 19.60
C GLY A 88 -21.73 -0.33 20.33
N HIS A 89 -20.47 -0.29 20.76
CA HIS A 89 -19.85 -1.34 21.56
C HIS A 89 -19.98 -1.00 23.04
N ARG A 90 -20.32 -2.00 23.88
CA ARG A 90 -20.44 -1.83 25.34
C ARG A 90 -19.27 -2.41 26.14
N ASP A 91 -18.46 -3.27 25.54
CA ASP A 91 -17.40 -3.98 26.24
C ASP A 91 -16.04 -3.32 26.08
N GLN A 92 -15.31 -3.18 27.19
CA GLN A 92 -13.93 -2.74 27.20
C GLN A 92 -13.03 -3.94 26.92
N HIS A 93 -12.34 -3.92 25.79
CA HIS A 93 -11.51 -5.04 25.31
C HIS A 93 -10.10 -5.10 25.93
N GLY A 94 -9.80 -4.21 26.89
CA GLY A 94 -8.49 -4.13 27.55
C GLY A 94 -7.34 -3.62 26.67
N ALA A 95 -7.64 -3.06 25.49
CA ALA A 95 -6.65 -2.44 24.63
C ALA A 95 -6.25 -1.05 25.17
N GLU A 96 -4.96 -0.77 25.17
CA GLU A 96 -4.36 0.49 25.61
C GLU A 96 -3.85 1.27 24.39
N ILE A 97 -3.78 2.61 24.49
CA ILE A 97 -3.07 3.42 23.48
C ILE A 97 -1.57 3.14 23.61
N ALA A 98 -0.92 2.82 22.50
CA ALA A 98 0.52 2.63 22.43
C ALA A 98 1.26 3.94 22.75
N HIS A 99 2.38 3.83 23.47
CA HIS A 99 3.21 4.96 23.84
C HIS A 99 4.57 4.92 23.13
N LEU A 100 5.32 6.02 23.18
CA LEU A 100 6.64 6.11 22.56
C LEU A 100 7.61 5.00 23.01
N LYS A 101 7.47 4.50 24.25
CA LYS A 101 8.27 3.38 24.77
C LYS A 101 7.98 2.05 24.07
N ASP A 102 6.82 1.91 23.43
CA ASP A 102 6.41 0.68 22.73
C ASP A 102 6.98 0.64 21.30
N ILE A 103 7.50 1.76 20.76
CA ILE A 103 8.03 1.87 19.39
C ILE A 103 9.05 0.75 19.07
N PRO A 104 10.08 0.49 19.89
CA PRO A 104 11.08 -0.52 19.53
C PRO A 104 10.47 -1.92 19.33
N ALA A 105 9.57 -2.33 20.24
CA ALA A 105 8.91 -3.62 20.16
C ALA A 105 7.91 -3.69 18.99
N LEU A 106 7.11 -2.64 18.77
CA LEU A 106 6.13 -2.60 17.68
C LEU A 106 6.80 -2.56 16.31
N ARG A 107 7.92 -1.84 16.16
CA ARG A 107 8.72 -1.85 14.93
C ARG A 107 9.21 -3.24 14.58
N GLN A 108 9.70 -3.99 15.58
CA GLN A 108 10.14 -5.37 15.37
C GLN A 108 8.95 -6.26 14.94
N LEU A 109 7.85 -6.23 15.69
CA LEU A 109 6.67 -7.04 15.38
C LEU A 109 6.09 -6.74 14.00
N ALA A 110 6.03 -5.47 13.59
CA ALA A 110 5.57 -5.08 12.26
C ALA A 110 6.53 -5.52 11.15
N GLY A 111 7.84 -5.38 11.38
CA GLY A 111 8.85 -5.83 10.44
C GLY A 111 8.84 -7.34 10.20
N GLU A 112 8.51 -8.13 11.22
CA GLU A 112 8.42 -9.59 11.16
C GLU A 112 7.09 -10.07 10.55
N ALA A 113 5.97 -9.40 10.88
CA ALA A 113 4.64 -9.80 10.44
C ALA A 113 4.38 -9.49 8.94
N PHE A 114 4.86 -8.34 8.46
CA PHE A 114 4.50 -7.82 7.13
C PHE A 114 5.68 -7.87 6.14
N THR A 115 6.27 -9.06 5.98
CA THR A 115 7.44 -9.27 5.10
C THR A 115 7.09 -9.51 3.62
N GLN A 116 5.86 -9.96 3.32
CA GLN A 116 5.41 -10.36 1.99
C GLN A 116 4.39 -9.38 1.36
N SER A 117 4.57 -8.09 1.56
CA SER A 117 3.71 -7.05 0.96
C SER A 117 4.07 -6.75 -0.50
N ARG A 118 3.38 -5.78 -1.12
CA ARG A 118 3.77 -5.19 -2.42
C ARG A 118 5.21 -4.65 -2.48
N PHE A 119 5.87 -4.45 -1.35
CA PHE A 119 7.28 -4.05 -1.24
C PHE A 119 8.25 -5.23 -1.05
N ARG A 120 7.83 -6.46 -1.36
CA ARG A 120 8.69 -7.66 -1.30
C ARG A 120 9.67 -7.75 -2.46
N ALA A 121 10.65 -8.65 -2.33
CA ALA A 121 11.46 -9.11 -3.46
C ALA A 121 10.59 -9.90 -4.48
N PRO A 122 10.90 -9.84 -5.79
CA PRO A 122 12.05 -9.17 -6.40
C PRO A 122 11.80 -7.69 -6.72
N TRP A 123 10.65 -7.13 -6.36
CA TRP A 123 10.30 -5.75 -6.70
C TRP A 123 11.18 -4.75 -5.95
N TYR A 124 11.33 -4.91 -4.63
CA TYR A 124 12.21 -4.08 -3.81
C TYR A 124 13.32 -4.91 -3.16
N ALA A 125 14.25 -4.22 -2.48
CA ALA A 125 15.28 -4.87 -1.67
C ALA A 125 14.65 -5.81 -0.62
N PRO A 126 15.33 -6.91 -0.23
CA PRO A 126 14.76 -7.91 0.68
C PRO A 126 14.28 -7.38 2.03
N ASP A 127 14.86 -6.28 2.52
CA ASP A 127 14.51 -5.63 3.79
C ASP A 127 13.45 -4.51 3.66
N ALA A 128 13.06 -4.15 2.43
CA ALA A 128 12.22 -2.98 2.15
C ALA A 128 10.84 -3.08 2.80
N SER A 129 10.16 -4.24 2.67
CA SER A 129 8.86 -4.48 3.29
C SER A 129 8.93 -4.31 4.81
N ALA A 130 9.87 -5.00 5.47
CA ALA A 130 10.03 -4.93 6.91
C ALA A 130 10.32 -3.50 7.40
N ARG A 131 11.22 -2.78 6.72
CA ARG A 131 11.52 -1.38 7.02
C ARG A 131 10.28 -0.49 6.89
N PHE A 132 9.51 -0.68 5.83
CA PHE A 132 8.31 0.11 5.55
C PHE A 132 7.26 -0.05 6.66
N TYR A 133 6.90 -1.29 7.03
CA TYR A 133 5.89 -1.51 8.08
C TYR A 133 6.40 -1.15 9.48
N ALA A 134 7.70 -1.30 9.75
CA ALA A 134 8.30 -0.77 10.96
C ALA A 134 8.17 0.76 11.03
N GLN A 135 8.41 1.48 9.92
CA GLN A 135 8.21 2.93 9.89
C GLN A 135 6.74 3.32 9.99
N TRP A 136 5.84 2.56 9.37
CA TRP A 136 4.40 2.79 9.44
C TRP A 136 3.91 2.76 10.88
N ILE A 137 4.19 1.68 11.61
CA ILE A 137 3.69 1.55 12.98
C ILE A 137 4.29 2.61 13.91
N GLU A 138 5.54 3.02 13.68
CA GLU A 138 6.14 4.14 14.42
C GLU A 138 5.39 5.45 14.15
N ASN A 139 5.05 5.74 12.90
CA ASN A 139 4.29 6.93 12.52
C ASN A 139 2.89 6.93 13.17
N ALA A 140 2.25 5.76 13.27
CA ALA A 140 0.97 5.59 13.96
C ALA A 140 1.04 5.94 15.45
N ILE A 141 2.13 5.55 16.12
CA ILE A 141 2.34 5.86 17.55
C ILE A 141 2.67 7.35 17.74
N ARG A 142 3.37 7.96 16.79
CA ARG A 142 3.71 9.39 16.83
C ARG A 142 2.56 10.31 16.41
N GLY A 143 1.45 9.75 15.90
CA GLY A 143 0.29 10.52 15.44
C GLY A 143 0.54 11.33 14.17
N THR A 144 1.53 10.94 13.35
CA THR A 144 1.93 11.72 12.16
C THR A 144 1.23 11.27 10.87
N PHE A 145 0.75 10.03 10.80
CA PHE A 145 0.06 9.47 9.62
C PHE A 145 -1.21 8.70 10.02
N ASP A 146 -1.07 7.66 10.85
CA ASP A 146 -2.21 7.10 11.57
C ASP A 146 -2.33 7.83 12.92
N HIS A 147 -3.56 8.06 13.37
CA HIS A 147 -3.79 8.91 14.54
C HIS A 147 -3.49 8.17 15.84
N GLN A 148 -3.71 6.85 15.88
CA GLN A 148 -3.51 6.04 17.08
C GLN A 148 -3.07 4.62 16.75
N CYS A 149 -2.27 4.03 17.63
CA CYS A 149 -2.01 2.59 17.68
C CYS A 149 -2.53 2.08 19.02
N LEU A 150 -3.32 1.00 18.99
CA LEU A 150 -3.80 0.31 20.17
C LEU A 150 -3.02 -0.99 20.38
N VAL A 151 -2.70 -1.34 21.62
CA VAL A 151 -2.00 -2.55 22.00
C VAL A 151 -2.79 -3.36 23.00
N LEU A 152 -2.79 -4.68 22.83
CA LEU A 152 -3.19 -5.65 23.85
C LEU A 152 -1.95 -6.21 24.51
N ARG A 153 -1.97 -6.37 25.83
CA ARG A 153 -0.85 -6.90 26.60
C ARG A 153 -1.15 -8.29 27.16
N THR A 154 -0.10 -9.08 27.34
CA THR A 154 -0.14 -10.30 28.16
C THR A 154 -0.15 -9.95 29.65
N GLU A 155 -0.37 -10.95 30.51
CA GLU A 155 -0.25 -10.78 31.97
C GLU A 155 1.15 -10.31 32.40
N THR A 156 2.18 -10.59 31.61
CA THR A 156 3.56 -10.15 31.83
C THR A 156 3.86 -8.74 31.30
N GLY A 157 2.88 -8.07 30.69
CA GLY A 157 3.02 -6.72 30.11
C GLY A 157 3.61 -6.67 28.70
N ALA A 158 3.98 -7.82 28.12
CA ALA A 158 4.45 -7.92 26.74
C ALA A 158 3.31 -7.65 25.74
N ILE A 159 3.64 -7.13 24.56
CA ILE A 159 2.65 -6.89 23.51
C ILE A 159 2.17 -8.23 22.94
N ARG A 160 0.87 -8.49 23.07
CA ARG A 160 0.17 -9.65 22.51
C ARG A 160 -0.34 -9.41 21.09
N GLY A 161 -0.72 -8.17 20.80
CA GLY A 161 -1.24 -7.75 19.51
C GLY A 161 -1.39 -6.24 19.46
N TYR A 162 -1.51 -5.71 18.25
CA TYR A 162 -1.69 -4.28 18.03
C TYR A 162 -2.55 -4.02 16.79
N VAL A 163 -3.09 -2.80 16.70
CA VAL A 163 -3.83 -2.31 15.55
C VAL A 163 -3.59 -0.81 15.41
N SER A 164 -3.25 -0.34 14.20
CA SER A 164 -3.25 1.09 13.90
C SER A 164 -4.60 1.51 13.33
N LEU A 165 -5.02 2.72 13.70
CA LEU A 165 -6.30 3.30 13.32
C LEU A 165 -6.10 4.73 12.87
N ARG A 166 -6.83 5.09 11.81
CA ARG A 166 -6.85 6.45 11.27
C ARG A 166 -8.27 6.87 10.94
N GLU A 167 -8.65 8.07 11.36
CA GLU A 167 -9.88 8.72 10.93
C GLU A 167 -9.69 9.21 9.48
N LEU A 168 -10.61 8.84 8.59
CA LEU A 168 -10.58 9.26 7.18
C LEU A 168 -11.42 10.52 6.96
N ASN A 169 -12.58 10.58 7.60
CA ASN A 169 -13.59 11.64 7.52
C ASN A 169 -14.57 11.49 8.70
N ASP A 170 -15.65 12.28 8.71
CA ASP A 170 -16.65 12.30 9.80
C ASP A 170 -17.40 10.97 10.02
N THR A 171 -17.38 10.05 9.04
CA THR A 171 -18.13 8.79 9.09
C THR A 171 -17.26 7.55 9.09
N ASP A 172 -15.99 7.67 8.68
CA ASP A 172 -15.14 6.53 8.34
C ASP A 172 -13.83 6.54 9.11
N ALA A 173 -13.46 5.38 9.64
CA ALA A 173 -12.12 5.09 10.15
C ALA A 173 -11.55 3.87 9.43
N ARG A 174 -10.22 3.79 9.35
CA ARG A 174 -9.50 2.72 8.66
C ARG A 174 -8.51 2.03 9.58
N ILE A 175 -8.49 0.70 9.51
CA ILE A 175 -7.40 -0.13 10.05
C ILE A 175 -6.25 -0.07 9.05
N GLY A 176 -5.05 0.27 9.54
CA GLY A 176 -3.82 0.38 8.75
C GLY A 176 -3.10 -0.94 8.49
#